data_AF-A0A1F4Y9M4-F1
#
_entry.id   AF-A0A1F4Y9M4-F1
#
_cell.length_a   1.000
_cell.length_b   1.000
_cell.length_c   1.000
_cell.angle_alpha   90.00
_cell.angle_beta   90.00
_cell.angle_gamma   90.00
#
_symmetry.space_group_name_H-M   'P 1'
#
loop_
_entity.id
_entity.type
_entity.pdbx_description
1 polymer ?
#
loop_
_entity_poly.entity_id
_entity_poly.type
_entity_poly.pdbx_seq_one_letter_code
_entity_poly.pdbx_strand_id
1 'polypeptide(L)'
;MSERILRGTILILGLLLSMATESRPAGTKSYQFLKIGTSARSAAMGGAFTAVADDEAALYYNPAGIANFKQPAIIATYANYLTDIQSGFLGYLRPLLANSVIGASVTYFTYGDIPETDRFGTRLGTFGSSDLAFNLSYALAVDSQFNVGATGKVVYEKIQDFYGYGIALDLGGLYALADGRTKIGGVVQNLGSEMNAIGDEKGGLPTVFKLGLSHVLKESRILFSAEANKPVDNDFFFNFGAEISQIQPLLLRAGWSSSGSDLKTGEDSDKWAGFGFGVGLRWERLKIDYAYSSFAALGGVHRFTFSGLLK
;
A
#
# COMPACT_ATOMS: atom_id res chain seq x y z
N MET A 1 -30.89 6.36 8.05
CA MET A 1 -29.89 5.57 7.31
C MET A 1 -28.51 5.62 7.97
N SER A 2 -28.07 6.75 8.55
CA SER A 2 -26.76 6.86 9.22
C SER A 2 -26.58 5.96 10.46
N GLU A 3 -27.62 5.72 11.27
CA GLU A 3 -27.49 4.87 12.46
C GLU A 3 -27.21 3.39 12.15
N ARG A 4 -27.76 2.85 11.05
CA ARG A 4 -27.51 1.45 10.66
C ARG A 4 -26.08 1.24 10.19
N ILE A 5 -25.51 2.23 9.50
CA ILE A 5 -24.13 2.21 9.02
C ILE A 5 -23.16 2.38 10.20
N LEU A 6 -23.43 3.31 11.12
CA LEU A 6 -22.63 3.49 12.33
C LEU A 6 -22.60 2.21 13.18
N ARG A 7 -23.75 1.54 13.35
CA ARG A 7 -23.82 0.23 14.01
C ARG A 7 -23.04 -0.84 13.25
N GLY A 8 -23.10 -0.85 11.92
CA GLY A 8 -22.30 -1.74 11.07
C GLY A 8 -20.80 -1.51 11.21
N THR A 9 -20.35 -0.26 11.23
CA THR A 9 -18.94 0.11 11.45
C THR A 9 -18.47 -0.28 12.85
N ILE A 10 -19.29 -0.07 13.89
CA ILE A 10 -18.98 -0.50 15.26
C ILE A 10 -18.90 -2.03 15.36
N LEU A 11 -19.80 -2.75 14.67
CA LEU A 11 -19.77 -4.21 14.60
C LEU A 11 -18.52 -4.73 13.87
N ILE A 12 -18.14 -4.11 12.74
CA ILE A 12 -16.91 -4.45 12.00
C ILE A 12 -15.67 -4.15 12.85
N LEU A 13 -15.65 -3.01 13.56
CA LEU A 13 -14.55 -2.64 14.46
C LEU A 13 -14.44 -3.62 15.64
N GLY A 14 -15.57 -4.04 16.21
CA GLY A 14 -15.63 -5.05 17.27
C GLY A 14 -15.17 -6.44 16.78
N LEU A 15 -15.55 -6.83 15.57
CA LEU A 15 -15.11 -8.08 14.95
C LEU A 15 -13.60 -8.06 14.67
N LEU A 16 -13.07 -6.94 14.17
CA LEU A 16 -11.62 -6.74 13.97
C LEU A 16 -10.85 -6.82 15.30
N LEU A 17 -11.40 -6.28 16.40
CA LEU A 17 -10.79 -6.40 17.73
C LEU A 17 -10.79 -7.85 18.26
N SER A 18 -11.82 -8.64 17.97
CA SER A 18 -11.90 -10.05 18.41
C SER A 18 -10.91 -10.97 17.69
N MET A 19 -10.46 -10.60 16.49
CA MET A 19 -9.46 -11.35 15.71
C MET A 19 -8.01 -11.08 16.18
N ALA A 20 -7.81 -10.24 17.19
CA ALA A 20 -6.48 -9.93 17.73
C ALA A 20 -5.91 -11.01 18.67
N THR A 21 -6.69 -12.05 19.01
CA THR A 21 -6.35 -13.05 20.04
C THR A 21 -5.82 -14.38 19.52
N GLU A 22 -5.67 -14.58 18.20
CA GLU A 22 -5.12 -15.82 17.65
C GLU A 22 -3.58 -15.88 17.69
N SER A 23 -3.03 -17.09 17.83
CA SER A 23 -1.59 -17.38 17.79
C SER A 23 -0.93 -16.74 16.58
N ARG A 24 0.30 -16.23 16.75
CA ARG A 24 0.98 -15.29 15.84
C ARG A 24 1.98 -15.99 14.90
N PRO A 25 1.62 -16.34 13.66
CA PRO A 25 2.54 -17.01 12.76
C PRO A 25 3.34 -15.96 11.96
N ALA A 26 4.05 -15.06 12.67
CA ALA A 26 4.89 -14.05 12.04
C ALA A 26 5.95 -14.72 11.15
N GLY A 27 6.08 -14.21 9.91
CA GLY A 27 7.03 -14.74 8.94
C GLY A 27 6.63 -16.08 8.29
N THR A 28 5.40 -16.55 8.44
CA THR A 28 4.95 -17.83 7.85
C THR A 28 4.32 -17.71 6.46
N LYS A 29 4.14 -16.49 5.93
CA LYS A 29 3.54 -16.25 4.60
C LYS A 29 4.60 -15.96 3.56
N SER A 30 4.41 -16.49 2.36
CA SER A 30 5.23 -16.17 1.18
C SER A 30 4.86 -14.79 0.63
N TYR A 31 5.59 -14.29 -0.38
CA TYR A 31 5.27 -13.03 -1.09
C TYR A 31 5.15 -11.77 -0.19
N GLN A 32 6.02 -11.64 0.81
CA GLN A 32 5.99 -10.54 1.79
C GLN A 32 6.09 -9.14 1.15
N PHE A 33 6.67 -9.01 -0.04
CA PHE A 33 6.75 -7.76 -0.80
C PHE A 33 5.36 -7.14 -1.07
N LEU A 34 4.29 -7.93 -1.08
CA LEU A 34 2.90 -7.47 -1.24
C LEU A 34 2.38 -6.63 -0.07
N LYS A 35 3.14 -6.52 1.03
CA LYS A 35 2.84 -5.61 2.15
C LYS A 35 3.58 -4.27 2.03
N ILE A 36 4.54 -4.14 1.12
CA ILE A 36 5.37 -2.94 0.98
C ILE A 36 4.67 -1.93 0.05
N GLY A 37 4.35 -0.76 0.60
CA GLY A 37 3.68 0.32 -0.13
C GLY A 37 4.46 0.86 -1.33
N THR A 38 3.74 1.20 -2.40
CA THR A 38 4.30 1.52 -3.72
C THR A 38 4.26 3.00 -4.12
N SER A 39 3.78 3.92 -3.27
CA SER A 39 3.75 5.36 -3.60
C SER A 39 4.46 6.23 -2.57
N ALA A 40 5.17 7.26 -3.04
CA ALA A 40 5.84 8.23 -2.18
C ALA A 40 4.83 9.00 -1.32
N ARG A 41 3.71 9.45 -1.90
CA ARG A 41 2.64 10.13 -1.16
C ARG A 41 2.13 9.30 0.02
N SER A 42 1.82 8.01 -0.19
CA SER A 42 1.32 7.14 0.87
C SER A 42 2.40 6.84 1.91
N ALA A 43 3.64 6.57 1.48
CA ALA A 43 4.77 6.36 2.38
C ALA A 43 5.04 7.56 3.29
N ALA A 44 4.92 8.79 2.76
CA ALA A 44 5.03 10.02 3.54
C ALA A 44 3.90 10.21 4.54
N MET A 45 2.74 9.58 4.32
CA MET A 45 1.57 9.60 5.23
C MET A 45 1.50 8.36 6.12
N GLY A 46 2.64 7.70 6.36
CA GLY A 46 2.73 6.52 7.22
C GLY A 46 1.98 5.28 6.68
N GLY A 47 1.57 5.28 5.41
CA GLY A 47 0.77 4.22 4.80
C GLY A 47 -0.75 4.35 4.97
N ALA A 48 -1.25 5.38 5.68
CA ALA A 48 -2.68 5.60 5.91
C ALA A 48 -3.39 6.13 4.64
N PHE A 49 -3.69 5.24 3.69
CA PHE A 49 -4.14 5.63 2.34
C PHE A 49 -5.43 4.94 1.88
N THR A 50 -5.91 3.90 2.57
CA THR A 50 -7.10 3.15 2.17
C THR A 50 -8.36 4.02 2.01
N ALA A 51 -8.57 5.01 2.86
CA ALA A 51 -9.68 5.96 2.74
C ALA A 51 -9.35 7.22 1.93
N VAL A 52 -8.07 7.54 1.76
CA VAL A 52 -7.64 8.67 0.92
C VAL A 52 -7.88 8.32 -0.54
N ALA A 53 -7.15 7.31 -1.04
CA ALA A 53 -7.33 6.61 -2.31
C ALA A 53 -7.85 7.48 -3.47
N ASP A 54 -7.35 8.70 -3.59
CA ASP A 54 -7.85 9.73 -4.51
C ASP A 54 -6.85 10.07 -5.62
N ASP A 55 -5.79 9.27 -5.75
CA ASP A 55 -4.83 9.34 -6.85
C ASP A 55 -4.51 7.96 -7.43
N GLU A 56 -3.58 7.92 -8.39
CA GLU A 56 -3.29 6.73 -9.17
C GLU A 56 -2.77 5.56 -8.31
N ALA A 57 -2.21 5.85 -7.13
CA ALA A 57 -1.79 4.82 -6.19
C ALA A 57 -2.96 4.02 -5.60
N ALA A 58 -4.21 4.48 -5.77
CA ALA A 58 -5.40 3.71 -5.43
C ALA A 58 -5.42 2.31 -6.08
N LEU A 59 -4.75 2.13 -7.23
CA LEU A 59 -4.48 0.81 -7.84
C LEU A 59 -3.89 -0.21 -6.85
N TYR A 60 -3.04 0.24 -5.93
CA TYR A 60 -2.41 -0.61 -4.92
C TYR A 60 -3.15 -0.59 -3.58
N TYR A 61 -3.66 0.57 -3.14
CA TYR A 61 -4.15 0.73 -1.76
C TYR A 61 -5.65 0.47 -1.57
N ASN A 62 -6.48 0.85 -2.53
CA ASN A 62 -7.93 0.61 -2.50
C ASN A 62 -8.51 0.73 -3.91
N PRO A 63 -8.86 -0.39 -4.57
CA PRO A 63 -9.38 -0.33 -5.93
C PRO A 63 -10.67 0.48 -6.07
N ALA A 64 -11.49 0.64 -5.02
CA ALA A 64 -12.67 1.51 -5.11
C ALA A 64 -12.33 2.99 -5.36
N GLY A 65 -11.11 3.43 -5.03
CA GLY A 65 -10.65 4.79 -5.26
C GLY A 65 -10.57 5.16 -6.74
N ILE A 66 -10.26 4.19 -7.62
CA ILE A 66 -10.04 4.46 -9.05
C ILE A 66 -11.34 4.82 -9.79
N ALA A 67 -12.51 4.50 -9.24
CA ALA A 67 -13.81 4.81 -9.84
C ALA A 67 -14.05 6.32 -10.08
N ASN A 68 -13.30 7.18 -9.39
CA ASN A 68 -13.41 8.63 -9.49
C ASN A 68 -12.63 9.23 -10.67
N PHE A 69 -11.77 8.46 -11.33
CA PHE A 69 -10.99 8.94 -12.46
C PHE A 69 -11.88 9.20 -13.69
N LYS A 70 -11.76 10.41 -14.26
CA LYS A 70 -12.50 10.84 -15.46
C LYS A 70 -11.62 10.99 -16.69
N GLN A 71 -10.31 10.85 -16.53
CA GLN A 71 -9.33 10.87 -17.61
C GLN A 71 -8.36 9.70 -17.42
N PRO A 72 -7.74 9.19 -18.49
CA PRO A 72 -6.68 8.22 -18.33
C PRO A 72 -5.53 8.81 -17.50
N ALA A 73 -4.88 7.97 -16.70
CA ALA A 73 -3.82 8.40 -15.80
C ALA A 73 -2.72 7.36 -15.71
N ILE A 74 -1.51 7.81 -15.40
CA ILE A 74 -0.34 6.96 -15.20
C ILE A 74 0.34 7.25 -13.88
N ILE A 75 1.02 6.25 -13.35
CA ILE A 75 1.89 6.38 -12.19
C ILE A 75 3.11 5.50 -12.36
N ALA A 76 4.27 6.04 -12.05
CA ALA A 76 5.53 5.31 -11.96
C ALA A 76 6.18 5.65 -10.61
N THR A 77 6.55 4.65 -9.83
CA THR A 77 7.32 4.84 -8.59
C THR A 77 8.60 4.04 -8.68
N TYR A 78 9.69 4.66 -8.21
CA TYR A 78 10.93 3.99 -7.86
C TYR A 78 11.17 4.13 -6.37
N ALA A 79 11.59 3.05 -5.71
CA ALA A 79 12.06 3.07 -4.34
C ALA A 79 13.47 2.50 -4.24
N ASN A 80 14.38 3.27 -3.68
CA ASN A 80 15.61 2.71 -3.11
C ASN A 80 15.27 2.25 -1.69
N TYR A 81 15.09 0.95 -1.53
CA TYR A 81 14.67 0.35 -0.27
C TYR A 81 15.90 0.12 0.62
N LEU A 82 15.74 -0.69 1.67
CA LEU A 82 16.85 -1.04 2.56
C LEU A 82 17.89 -1.90 1.82
N THR A 83 19.15 -1.75 2.23
CA THR A 83 20.30 -2.46 1.64
C THR A 83 20.37 -2.29 0.12
N ASP A 84 20.45 -3.38 -0.64
CA ASP A 84 20.52 -3.38 -2.10
C ASP A 84 19.14 -3.60 -2.74
N ILE A 85 18.07 -3.56 -1.94
CA ILE A 85 16.70 -3.82 -2.42
C ILE A 85 16.20 -2.59 -3.18
N GLN A 86 15.71 -2.83 -4.38
CA GLN A 86 15.07 -1.81 -5.21
C GLN A 86 13.67 -2.24 -5.60
N SER A 87 12.77 -1.27 -5.69
CA SER A 87 11.38 -1.52 -6.09
C SER A 87 10.93 -0.57 -7.18
N GLY A 88 10.13 -1.11 -8.11
CA GLY A 88 9.43 -0.38 -9.15
C GLY A 88 7.93 -0.62 -9.09
N PHE A 89 7.14 0.40 -9.35
CA PHE A 89 5.70 0.29 -9.55
C PHE A 89 5.30 1.09 -10.79
N LEU A 90 4.53 0.48 -11.68
CA LEU A 90 3.96 1.16 -12.84
C LEU A 90 2.46 0.86 -12.90
N GLY A 91 1.65 1.89 -13.10
CA GLY A 91 0.20 1.79 -13.15
C GLY A 91 -0.38 2.63 -14.26
N TYR A 92 -1.48 2.14 -14.82
CA TYR A 92 -2.29 2.83 -15.82
C TYR A 92 -3.77 2.70 -15.45
N LEU A 93 -4.50 3.80 -15.60
CA LEU A 93 -5.94 3.90 -15.36
C LEU A 93 -6.62 4.38 -16.63
N ARG A 94 -7.78 3.81 -16.93
CA ARG A 94 -8.62 4.24 -18.05
C ARG A 94 -10.10 4.22 -17.65
N PRO A 95 -10.79 5.38 -17.69
CA PRO A 95 -12.24 5.41 -17.60
C PRO A 95 -12.85 4.59 -18.74
N LEU A 96 -13.74 3.66 -18.39
CA LEU A 96 -14.45 2.82 -19.36
C LEU A 96 -15.82 3.40 -19.68
N LEU A 97 -16.56 3.81 -18.64
CA LEU A 97 -17.86 4.47 -18.71
C LEU A 97 -17.87 5.69 -17.78
N ALA A 98 -19.00 6.40 -17.72
CA ALA A 98 -19.16 7.57 -16.84
C ALA A 98 -18.94 7.25 -15.34
N ASN A 99 -19.25 6.01 -14.93
CA ASN A 99 -19.17 5.54 -13.55
C ASN A 99 -18.23 4.35 -13.35
N SER A 100 -17.45 3.94 -14.34
CA SER A 100 -16.53 2.80 -14.19
C SER A 100 -15.14 3.05 -14.78
N VAL A 101 -14.14 2.47 -14.14
CA VAL A 101 -12.72 2.62 -14.50
C VAL A 101 -12.07 1.24 -14.45
N ILE A 102 -11.23 0.97 -15.45
CA ILE A 102 -10.31 -0.16 -15.44
C ILE A 102 -8.88 0.32 -15.15
N GLY A 103 -8.09 -0.55 -14.55
CA GLY A 103 -6.71 -0.29 -14.23
C GLY A 103 -5.83 -1.50 -14.46
N ALA A 104 -4.56 -1.26 -14.75
CA ALA A 104 -3.53 -2.28 -14.75
C ALA A 104 -2.32 -1.76 -14.00
N SER A 105 -1.63 -2.62 -13.25
CA SER A 105 -0.36 -2.26 -12.65
C SER A 105 0.60 -3.44 -12.57
N VAL A 106 1.87 -3.10 -12.47
CA VAL A 106 2.95 -4.03 -12.17
C VAL A 106 3.78 -3.49 -11.02
N THR A 107 4.09 -4.37 -10.06
CA THR A 107 5.05 -4.10 -8.99
C THR A 107 6.22 -5.06 -9.16
N TYR A 108 7.44 -4.55 -9.05
CA TYR A 108 8.68 -5.32 -9.13
C TYR A 108 9.56 -5.03 -7.90
N PHE A 109 10.21 -6.07 -7.39
CA PHE A 109 11.28 -5.97 -6.41
C PHE A 109 12.50 -6.76 -6.91
N THR A 110 13.69 -6.21 -6.69
CA THR A 110 14.96 -6.93 -6.82
C THR A 110 15.74 -6.78 -5.53
N TYR A 111 16.42 -7.85 -5.13
CA TYR A 111 17.19 -7.90 -3.89
C TYR A 111 18.70 -7.73 -4.12
N GLY A 112 19.11 -7.38 -5.34
CA GLY A 112 20.51 -7.24 -5.73
C GLY A 112 21.22 -8.60 -5.86
N ASP A 113 22.55 -8.53 -5.91
CA ASP A 113 23.42 -9.71 -5.96
C ASP A 113 23.74 -10.20 -4.55
N ILE A 114 23.24 -11.38 -4.21
CA ILE A 114 23.45 -12.01 -2.91
C ILE A 114 24.70 -12.92 -2.99
N PRO A 115 25.68 -12.78 -2.08
CA PRO A 115 26.84 -13.66 -2.05
C PRO A 115 26.45 -15.13 -1.82
N GLU A 116 26.91 -16.01 -2.68
CA GLU A 116 26.76 -17.45 -2.52
C GLU A 116 27.95 -18.01 -1.73
N THR A 117 27.70 -18.77 -0.66
CA THR A 117 28.75 -19.37 0.16
C THR A 117 28.51 -20.85 0.42
N ASP A 118 29.58 -21.64 0.46
CA ASP A 118 29.51 -23.02 0.94
C ASP A 118 29.33 -23.11 2.47
N ARG A 119 29.20 -24.32 3.00
CA ARG A 119 29.04 -24.57 4.46
C ARG A 119 30.24 -24.13 5.31
N PHE A 120 31.38 -23.83 4.68
CA PHE A 120 32.60 -23.36 5.32
C PHE A 120 32.77 -21.83 5.20
N GLY A 121 31.80 -21.13 4.58
CA GLY A 121 31.85 -19.69 4.34
C GLY A 121 32.70 -19.29 3.14
N THR A 122 33.15 -20.24 2.31
CA THR A 122 33.89 -19.95 1.08
C THR A 122 32.93 -19.40 0.04
N ARG A 123 33.25 -18.24 -0.53
CA ARG A 123 32.43 -17.60 -1.56
C ARG A 123 32.50 -18.37 -2.89
N LEU A 124 31.35 -18.76 -3.43
CA LEU A 124 31.20 -19.50 -4.69
C LEU A 124 30.78 -18.60 -5.86
N GLY A 125 30.15 -17.46 -5.58
CA GLY A 125 29.62 -16.56 -6.59
C GLY A 125 28.64 -15.54 -6.02
N THR A 126 27.68 -15.13 -6.85
CA THR A 126 26.48 -14.39 -6.44
C THR A 126 25.25 -14.96 -7.14
N PHE A 127 24.10 -14.85 -6.49
CA PHE A 127 22.80 -15.14 -7.09
C PHE A 127 21.84 -13.98 -6.88
N GLY A 128 20.86 -13.84 -7.77
CA GLY A 128 19.82 -12.82 -7.68
C GLY A 128 18.50 -13.36 -7.12
N SER A 129 17.69 -12.45 -6.59
CA SER A 129 16.29 -12.72 -6.26
C SER A 129 15.42 -11.56 -6.73
N SER A 130 14.19 -11.88 -7.15
CA SER A 130 13.24 -10.87 -7.60
C SER A 130 11.80 -11.32 -7.42
N ASP A 131 10.93 -10.35 -7.16
CA ASP A 131 9.49 -10.55 -7.07
C ASP A 131 8.75 -9.68 -8.08
N LEU A 132 7.60 -10.18 -8.55
CA LEU A 132 6.73 -9.51 -9.50
C LEU A 132 5.27 -9.70 -9.12
N ALA A 133 4.47 -8.64 -9.19
CA ALA A 133 3.02 -8.72 -9.12
C ALA A 133 2.40 -8.00 -10.31
N PHE A 134 1.57 -8.71 -11.07
CA PHE A 134 0.74 -8.13 -12.12
C PHE A 134 -0.71 -8.05 -11.66
N ASN A 135 -1.32 -6.88 -11.83
CA ASN A 135 -2.63 -6.56 -11.29
C ASN A 135 -3.55 -6.03 -12.39
N LEU A 136 -4.81 -6.49 -12.39
CA LEU A 136 -5.90 -5.93 -13.19
C LEU A 136 -7.04 -5.51 -12.27
N SER A 137 -7.43 -4.25 -12.35
CA SER A 137 -8.40 -3.62 -11.47
C SER A 137 -9.64 -3.17 -12.24
N TYR A 138 -10.79 -3.29 -11.60
CA TYR A 138 -12.06 -2.70 -12.06
C TYR A 138 -12.74 -2.03 -10.88
N ALA A 139 -13.30 -0.84 -11.10
CA ALA A 139 -14.07 -0.14 -10.09
C ALA A 139 -15.31 0.54 -10.66
N LEU A 140 -16.32 0.66 -9.80
CA LEU A 140 -17.64 1.19 -10.11
C LEU A 140 -18.02 2.21 -9.04
N ALA A 141 -18.42 3.41 -9.47
CA ALA A 141 -19.17 4.35 -8.65
C ALA A 141 -20.64 3.91 -8.66
N VAL A 142 -21.08 3.36 -7.53
CA VAL A 142 -22.44 2.82 -7.36
C VAL A 142 -23.44 3.98 -7.25
N ASP A 143 -23.07 5.00 -6.49
CA ASP A 143 -23.80 6.26 -6.37
C ASP A 143 -22.82 7.43 -6.13
N SER A 144 -23.32 8.60 -5.72
CA SER A 144 -22.50 9.79 -5.48
C SER A 144 -21.61 9.70 -4.23
N GLN A 145 -21.83 8.71 -3.37
CA GLN A 145 -21.17 8.54 -2.08
C GLN A 145 -20.41 7.22 -1.99
N PHE A 146 -20.78 6.19 -2.73
CA PHE A 146 -20.24 4.85 -2.57
C PHE A 146 -19.62 4.30 -3.85
N ASN A 147 -18.34 3.93 -3.73
CA ASN A 147 -17.58 3.23 -4.76
C ASN A 147 -17.20 1.84 -4.29
N VAL A 148 -17.13 0.90 -5.23
CA VAL A 148 -16.61 -0.44 -5.03
C VAL A 148 -15.55 -0.75 -6.08
N GLY A 149 -14.60 -1.61 -5.75
CA GLY A 149 -13.60 -2.06 -6.70
C GLY A 149 -13.02 -3.41 -6.36
N ALA A 150 -12.49 -4.08 -7.38
CA ALA A 150 -11.81 -5.36 -7.25
C ALA A 150 -10.52 -5.35 -8.07
N THR A 151 -9.51 -6.09 -7.61
CA THR A 151 -8.25 -6.30 -8.35
C THR A 151 -7.87 -7.76 -8.33
N GLY A 152 -7.74 -8.37 -9.50
CA GLY A 152 -7.11 -9.69 -9.65
C GLY A 152 -5.60 -9.54 -9.74
N LYS A 153 -4.84 -10.42 -9.07
CA LYS A 153 -3.38 -10.41 -9.03
C LYS A 153 -2.80 -11.75 -9.42
N VAL A 154 -1.70 -11.72 -10.17
CA VAL A 154 -0.78 -12.84 -10.34
C VAL A 154 0.55 -12.41 -9.75
N VAL A 155 1.05 -13.19 -8.80
CA VAL A 155 2.29 -12.90 -8.08
C VAL A 155 3.31 -13.98 -8.36
N TYR A 156 4.56 -13.59 -8.50
CA TYR A 156 5.68 -14.43 -8.85
C TYR A 156 6.87 -14.05 -7.98
N GLU A 157 7.58 -15.04 -7.47
CA GLU A 157 8.82 -14.88 -6.72
C GLU A 157 9.89 -15.79 -7.34
N LYS A 158 11.13 -15.33 -7.35
CA LYS A 158 12.28 -16.10 -7.82
C LYS A 158 13.46 -15.90 -6.87
N ILE A 159 14.07 -17.01 -6.47
CA ILE A 159 15.30 -17.05 -5.69
C ILE A 159 16.23 -18.06 -6.38
N GLN A 160 17.33 -17.56 -6.96
CA GLN A 160 18.24 -18.39 -7.76
C GLN A 160 17.47 -19.17 -8.86
N ASP A 161 17.45 -20.50 -8.79
CA ASP A 161 16.78 -21.39 -9.75
C ASP A 161 15.37 -21.79 -9.32
N PHE A 162 14.96 -21.41 -8.10
CA PHE A 162 13.64 -21.71 -7.56
C PHE A 162 12.66 -20.58 -7.86
N TYR A 163 11.40 -20.94 -8.11
CA TYR A 163 10.34 -19.98 -8.34
C TYR A 163 9.03 -20.41 -7.71
N GLY A 164 8.27 -19.43 -7.25
CA GLY A 164 6.91 -19.57 -6.73
C GLY A 164 5.95 -18.70 -7.54
N TYR A 165 4.68 -19.08 -7.58
CA TYR A 165 3.65 -18.16 -8.03
C TYR A 165 2.31 -18.36 -7.31
N GLY A 166 1.52 -17.30 -7.23
CA GLY A 166 0.23 -17.26 -6.58
C GLY A 166 -0.79 -16.42 -7.33
N ILE A 167 -2.06 -16.60 -6.97
CA ILE A 167 -3.16 -15.77 -7.46
C ILE A 167 -3.90 -15.16 -6.28
N ALA A 168 -4.30 -13.89 -6.42
CA ALA A 168 -4.96 -13.16 -5.36
C ALA A 168 -6.07 -12.25 -5.88
N LEU A 169 -6.95 -11.85 -4.96
CA LEU A 169 -8.00 -10.87 -5.16
C LEU A 169 -7.90 -9.80 -4.07
N ASP A 170 -8.00 -8.54 -4.47
CA ASP A 170 -8.29 -7.43 -3.56
C ASP A 170 -9.73 -6.97 -3.78
N LEU A 171 -10.42 -6.70 -2.68
CA LEU A 171 -11.79 -6.14 -2.68
C LEU A 171 -11.79 -4.86 -1.87
N GLY A 172 -12.29 -3.78 -2.46
CA GLY A 172 -12.31 -2.46 -1.85
C GLY A 172 -13.68 -1.82 -1.90
N GLY A 173 -13.98 -1.05 -0.85
CA GLY A 173 -15.11 -0.14 -0.76
C GLY A 173 -14.62 1.24 -0.30
N LEU A 174 -15.27 2.28 -0.78
CA LEU A 174 -14.99 3.66 -0.38
C LEU A 174 -16.30 4.45 -0.28
N TYR A 175 -16.59 4.96 0.91
CA TYR A 175 -17.79 5.73 1.21
C TYR A 175 -17.43 7.17 1.58
N ALA A 176 -17.95 8.15 0.84
CA ALA A 176 -17.85 9.57 1.14
C ALA A 176 -19.11 10.05 1.86
N LEU A 177 -18.94 10.72 2.99
CA LEU A 177 -20.04 11.40 3.67
C LEU A 177 -20.59 12.54 2.79
N ALA A 178 -21.78 13.04 3.12
CA ALA A 178 -22.54 13.94 2.25
C ALA A 178 -21.81 15.24 1.87
N ASP A 179 -20.85 15.68 2.70
CA ASP A 179 -20.03 16.86 2.43
C ASP A 179 -18.76 16.57 1.62
N GLY A 180 -18.49 15.30 1.28
CA GLY A 180 -17.32 14.82 0.54
C GLY A 180 -15.98 14.94 1.28
N ARG A 181 -15.96 15.56 2.47
CA ARG A 181 -14.73 15.84 3.23
C ARG A 181 -14.26 14.64 4.02
N THR A 182 -15.21 13.86 4.53
CA THR A 182 -14.92 12.65 5.27
C THR A 182 -15.15 11.42 4.41
N LYS A 183 -14.17 10.54 4.35
CA LYS A 183 -14.28 9.25 3.66
C LYS A 183 -13.94 8.11 4.60
N ILE A 184 -14.65 6.99 4.44
CA ILE A 184 -14.40 5.72 5.10
C ILE A 184 -14.05 4.71 4.02
N GLY A 185 -12.90 4.07 4.13
CA GLY A 185 -12.44 3.05 3.19
C GLY A 185 -12.30 1.70 3.87
N GLY A 186 -12.68 0.63 3.20
CA GLY A 186 -12.46 -0.73 3.67
C GLY A 186 -11.88 -1.59 2.56
N VAL A 187 -10.84 -2.38 2.86
CA VAL A 187 -10.19 -3.23 1.86
C VAL A 187 -9.81 -4.58 2.48
N VAL A 188 -9.98 -5.65 1.71
CA VAL A 188 -9.33 -6.94 1.93
C VAL A 188 -8.32 -7.13 0.81
N GLN A 189 -7.03 -7.18 1.15
CA GLN A 189 -5.96 -7.36 0.17
C GLN A 189 -5.41 -8.77 0.20
N ASN A 190 -4.93 -9.23 -0.96
CA ASN A 190 -4.22 -10.48 -1.15
C ASN A 190 -5.02 -11.71 -0.68
N LEU A 191 -6.34 -11.72 -0.90
CA LEU A 191 -7.18 -12.89 -0.64
C LEU A 191 -6.94 -13.90 -1.77
N GLY A 192 -6.31 -15.02 -1.47
CA GLY A 192 -6.03 -16.03 -2.48
C GLY A 192 -5.07 -17.08 -1.98
N SER A 193 -4.43 -17.76 -2.93
CA SER A 193 -3.65 -18.95 -2.64
C SER A 193 -2.36 -18.98 -3.44
N GLU A 194 -1.36 -19.58 -2.82
CA GLU A 194 -0.11 -19.95 -3.46
C GLU A 194 -0.31 -21.18 -4.32
N MET A 195 0.01 -21.07 -5.61
CA MET A 195 -0.16 -22.14 -6.59
C MET A 195 1.07 -23.03 -6.60
N ASN A 196 2.25 -22.41 -6.60
CA ASN A 196 3.55 -23.05 -6.48
C ASN A 196 4.39 -22.35 -5.41
N ALA A 197 5.11 -23.11 -4.60
CA ALA A 197 5.98 -22.60 -3.53
C ALA A 197 7.45 -22.76 -3.89
N ILE A 198 8.29 -21.90 -3.33
CA ILE A 198 9.73 -22.13 -3.26
C ILE A 198 9.99 -23.13 -2.11
N GLY A 199 9.89 -24.43 -2.43
CA GLY A 199 10.08 -25.53 -1.48
C GLY A 199 8.88 -26.47 -1.38
N ASP A 200 8.90 -27.31 -0.35
CA ASP A 200 7.89 -28.38 -0.17
C ASP A 200 6.61 -27.90 0.55
N GLU A 201 6.66 -26.75 1.24
CA GLU A 201 5.54 -26.21 2.00
C GLU A 201 5.01 -24.88 1.44
N LYS A 202 3.69 -24.72 1.46
CA LYS A 202 3.01 -23.47 1.05
C LYS A 202 2.77 -22.59 2.26
N GLY A 203 3.39 -21.40 2.28
CA GLY A 203 3.11 -20.38 3.29
C GLY A 203 1.75 -19.70 3.08
N GLY A 204 1.30 -19.60 1.82
CA GLY A 204 0.11 -18.85 1.45
C GLY A 204 0.36 -17.33 1.38
N LEU A 205 -0.68 -16.57 0.99
CA LEU A 205 -0.55 -15.14 0.74
C LEU A 205 -0.71 -14.28 2.00
N PRO A 206 -0.05 -13.10 2.06
CA PRO A 206 -0.15 -12.19 3.19
C PRO A 206 -1.44 -11.36 3.09
N THR A 207 -2.57 -12.00 3.40
CA THR A 207 -3.88 -11.35 3.42
C THR A 207 -3.93 -10.27 4.51
N VAL A 208 -4.47 -9.09 4.17
CA VAL A 208 -4.59 -7.96 5.11
C VAL A 208 -5.99 -7.35 5.03
N PHE A 209 -6.63 -7.20 6.19
CA PHE A 209 -7.85 -6.43 6.35
C PHE A 209 -7.51 -5.00 6.75
N LYS A 210 -8.08 -4.02 6.04
CA LYS A 210 -7.81 -2.60 6.25
C LYS A 210 -9.10 -1.81 6.43
N LEU A 211 -9.09 -0.90 7.39
CA LEU A 211 -10.15 0.07 7.60
C LEU A 211 -9.53 1.45 7.77
N GLY A 212 -9.93 2.39 6.92
CA GLY A 212 -9.40 3.75 6.89
C GLY A 212 -10.48 4.79 7.13
N LEU A 213 -10.04 5.93 7.67
CA LEU A 213 -10.79 7.18 7.75
C LEU A 213 -9.91 8.30 7.19
N SER A 214 -10.49 9.20 6.40
CA SER A 214 -9.82 10.46 6.03
C SER A 214 -10.75 11.63 6.18
N HIS A 215 -10.23 12.79 6.58
CA HIS A 215 -11.00 14.03 6.71
C HIS A 215 -10.22 15.22 6.17
N VAL A 216 -10.84 16.04 5.31
CA VAL A 216 -10.29 17.30 4.81
C VAL A 216 -10.91 18.48 5.55
N LEU A 217 -10.08 19.30 6.19
CA LEU A 217 -10.53 20.52 6.87
C LEU A 217 -11.07 21.56 5.87
N LYS A 218 -12.20 22.18 6.22
CA LYS A 218 -13.00 23.06 5.34
C LYS A 218 -12.23 24.29 4.81
N GLU A 219 -11.21 24.73 5.53
CA GLU A 219 -10.57 26.04 5.31
C GLU A 219 -9.06 25.96 5.04
N SER A 220 -8.39 24.92 5.52
CA SER A 220 -6.92 24.81 5.45
C SER A 220 -6.42 23.83 4.39
N ARG A 221 -7.32 23.12 3.68
CA ARG A 221 -6.96 22.02 2.75
C ARG A 221 -5.95 21.03 3.37
N ILE A 222 -6.03 20.86 4.69
CA ILE A 222 -5.29 19.86 5.43
C ILE A 222 -6.13 18.60 5.43
N LEU A 223 -5.55 17.52 4.93
CA LEU A 223 -6.11 16.18 5.01
C LEU A 223 -5.47 15.47 6.21
N PHE A 224 -6.29 14.84 7.03
CA PHE A 224 -5.87 13.84 8.01
C PHE A 224 -6.34 12.47 7.57
N SER A 225 -5.54 11.44 7.80
CA SER A 225 -5.92 10.05 7.61
C SER A 225 -5.49 9.19 8.79
N ALA A 226 -6.30 8.18 9.08
CA ALA A 226 -6.02 7.14 10.04
C ALA A 226 -6.43 5.79 9.43
N GLU A 227 -5.66 4.75 9.70
CA GLU A 227 -5.90 3.43 9.15
C GLU A 227 -5.54 2.35 10.16
N ALA A 228 -6.42 1.37 10.30
CA ALA A 228 -6.25 0.15 11.06
C ALA A 228 -5.94 -1.00 10.09
N ASN A 229 -4.88 -1.75 10.37
CA ASN A 229 -4.43 -2.87 9.56
C ASN A 229 -4.40 -4.14 10.40
N LYS A 230 -5.12 -5.18 9.95
CA LYS A 230 -5.04 -6.53 10.49
C LYS A 230 -4.51 -7.50 9.43
N PRO A 231 -3.20 -7.74 9.38
CA PRO A 231 -2.65 -8.87 8.65
C PRO A 231 -3.04 -10.19 9.32
N VAL A 232 -3.15 -11.25 8.53
CA VAL A 232 -3.36 -12.62 9.04
C VAL A 232 -2.09 -13.19 9.69
N ASP A 233 -0.92 -12.65 9.34
CA ASP A 233 0.39 -13.15 9.73
C ASP A 233 1.18 -12.24 10.68
N ASN A 234 0.68 -11.03 10.97
CA ASN A 234 1.36 -10.07 11.84
C ASN A 234 0.39 -9.48 12.88
N ASP A 235 0.98 -8.77 13.83
CA ASP A 235 0.23 -8.00 14.81
C ASP A 235 -0.56 -6.87 14.13
N PHE A 236 -1.65 -6.49 14.80
CA PHE A 236 -2.47 -5.37 14.38
C PHE A 236 -1.68 -4.07 14.52
N PHE A 237 -1.75 -3.20 13.51
CA PHE A 237 -1.03 -1.93 13.53
C PHE A 237 -1.87 -0.79 12.97
N PHE A 238 -1.48 0.44 13.34
CA PHE A 238 -2.15 1.66 12.95
C PHE A 238 -1.23 2.55 12.15
N ASN A 239 -1.80 3.28 11.20
CA ASN A 239 -1.13 4.33 10.46
C ASN A 239 -1.88 5.64 10.65
N PHE A 240 -1.14 6.73 10.75
CA PHE A 240 -1.67 8.10 10.79
C PHE A 240 -0.92 8.95 9.78
N GLY A 241 -1.66 9.80 9.06
CA GLY A 241 -1.12 10.64 8.01
C GLY A 241 -1.72 12.04 8.02
N ALA A 242 -0.94 13.01 7.56
CA ALA A 242 -1.38 14.36 7.29
C ALA A 242 -0.79 14.86 5.96
N GLU A 243 -1.60 15.60 5.20
CA GLU A 243 -1.19 16.27 3.96
C GLU A 243 -1.64 17.73 3.99
N ILE A 244 -0.71 18.65 3.75
CA ILE A 244 -0.95 20.08 3.61
C ILE A 244 -0.84 20.41 2.13
N SER A 245 -1.94 20.87 1.54
CA SER A 245 -2.02 21.20 0.11
C SER A 245 -2.34 22.67 -0.17
N GLN A 246 -2.26 23.54 0.84
CA GLN A 246 -2.58 24.97 0.74
C GLN A 246 -1.49 25.79 0.04
N ILE A 247 -0.25 25.34 0.06
CA ILE A 247 0.94 26.04 -0.46
C ILE A 247 1.32 25.62 -1.88
N GLN A 248 0.31 25.45 -2.75
CA GLN A 248 0.55 25.03 -4.14
C GLN A 248 1.59 25.93 -4.84
N PRO A 249 2.49 25.36 -5.66
CA PRO A 249 2.49 23.97 -6.16
C PRO A 249 3.04 22.92 -5.19
N LEU A 250 3.49 23.31 -4.00
CA LEU A 250 4.08 22.42 -2.99
C LEU A 250 3.01 21.68 -2.19
N LEU A 251 3.27 20.41 -1.90
CA LEU A 251 2.46 19.53 -1.04
C LEU A 251 3.39 19.01 0.05
N LEU A 252 3.04 19.18 1.32
CA LEU A 252 3.84 18.68 2.44
C LEU A 252 3.09 17.58 3.17
N ARG A 253 3.83 16.54 3.56
CA ARG A 253 3.25 15.34 4.14
C ARG A 253 4.09 14.81 5.27
N ALA A 254 3.41 14.31 6.28
CA ALA A 254 4.02 13.57 7.37
C ALA A 254 3.07 12.47 7.82
N GLY A 255 3.63 11.43 8.41
CA GLY A 255 2.86 10.34 8.95
C GLY A 255 3.69 9.42 9.81
N TRP A 256 2.99 8.49 10.46
CA TRP A 256 3.57 7.53 11.37
C TRP A 256 2.84 6.19 11.26
N SER A 257 3.61 5.10 11.29
CA SER A 257 3.10 3.74 11.37
C SER A 257 3.55 3.08 12.66
N SER A 258 2.62 2.50 13.41
CA SER A 258 2.94 1.77 14.63
C SER A 258 3.72 0.48 14.36
N SER A 259 3.67 -0.08 13.15
CA SER A 259 4.51 -1.21 12.74
C SER A 259 6.01 -0.91 12.79
N GLY A 260 6.40 0.38 12.85
CA GLY A 260 7.78 0.77 13.11
C GLY A 260 8.30 0.29 14.46
N SER A 261 7.45 -0.12 15.41
CA SER A 261 7.90 -0.74 16.67
C SER A 261 8.77 -1.97 16.44
N ASP A 262 8.50 -2.72 15.37
CA ASP A 262 9.14 -4.00 15.07
C ASP A 262 10.58 -3.78 14.53
N LEU A 263 10.94 -2.53 14.23
CA LEU A 263 12.25 -2.12 13.74
C LEU A 263 13.18 -1.62 14.85
N LYS A 264 12.69 -1.56 16.08
CA LYS A 264 13.44 -1.00 17.22
C LYS A 264 14.50 -1.97 17.71
N THR A 265 15.70 -1.47 17.94
CA THR A 265 16.88 -2.28 18.32
C THR A 265 17.49 -1.84 19.66
N GLY A 266 16.95 -0.81 20.30
CA GLY A 266 17.49 -0.18 21.50
C GLY A 266 18.40 1.02 21.22
N GLU A 267 18.44 1.50 19.98
CA GLU A 267 19.26 2.64 19.56
C GLU A 267 18.49 3.97 19.57
N ASP A 268 19.21 5.10 19.60
CA ASP A 268 18.62 6.44 19.60
C ASP A 268 17.74 6.75 18.37
N SER A 269 17.98 6.07 17.25
CA SER A 269 17.19 6.18 16.02
C SER A 269 15.78 5.61 16.15
N ASP A 270 15.51 4.76 17.15
CA ASP A 270 14.22 4.10 17.37
C ASP A 270 13.05 5.07 17.60
N LYS A 271 13.35 6.29 18.07
CA LYS A 271 12.34 7.36 18.22
C LYS A 271 11.71 7.78 16.90
N TRP A 272 12.41 7.55 15.78
CA TRP A 272 11.94 7.87 14.44
C TRP A 272 11.34 6.65 13.72
N ALA A 273 11.27 5.49 14.36
CA ALA A 273 10.78 4.29 13.70
C ALA A 273 9.32 4.46 13.23
N GLY A 274 9.08 4.16 11.95
CA GLY A 274 7.76 4.26 11.34
C GLY A 274 7.34 5.67 10.92
N PHE A 275 8.15 6.71 11.18
CA PHE A 275 7.86 8.04 10.66
C PHE A 275 8.14 8.13 9.15
N GLY A 276 7.24 8.82 8.44
CA GLY A 276 7.37 9.17 7.04
C GLY A 276 7.24 10.67 6.85
N PHE A 277 8.02 11.23 5.93
CA PHE A 277 7.96 12.62 5.50
C PHE A 277 8.00 12.69 3.99
N GLY A 278 7.36 13.68 3.40
CA GLY A 278 7.40 13.83 1.95
C GLY A 278 7.01 15.20 1.45
N VAL A 279 7.46 15.46 0.24
CA VAL A 279 7.18 16.67 -0.52
C VAL A 279 6.65 16.30 -1.89
N GLY A 280 5.65 17.02 -2.35
CA GLY A 280 5.08 16.87 -3.68
C GLY A 280 5.10 18.18 -4.43
N LEU A 281 5.33 18.12 -5.73
CA LEU A 281 5.20 19.23 -6.66
C LEU A 281 4.09 18.88 -7.65
N ARG A 282 3.06 19.72 -7.70
CA ARG A 282 1.97 19.60 -8.66
C ARG A 282 2.11 20.66 -9.73
N TRP A 283 2.30 20.22 -10.98
CA TRP A 283 2.36 21.09 -12.15
C TRP A 283 1.29 20.66 -13.14
N GLU A 284 0.21 21.43 -13.24
CA GLU A 284 -0.94 21.12 -14.10
C GLU A 284 -1.48 19.69 -13.87
N ARG A 285 -1.25 18.80 -14.85
CA ARG A 285 -1.67 17.40 -14.85
C ARG A 285 -0.62 16.45 -14.29
N LEU A 286 0.59 16.93 -14.03
CA LEU A 286 1.73 16.14 -13.56
C LEU A 286 1.97 16.37 -12.08
N LYS A 287 2.45 15.32 -11.40
CA LYS A 287 2.81 15.32 -10.00
C LYS A 287 4.12 14.56 -9.83
N ILE A 288 5.04 15.16 -9.09
CA ILE A 288 6.29 14.53 -8.65
C ILE A 288 6.28 14.52 -7.14
N ASP A 289 6.32 13.34 -6.54
CA ASP A 289 6.35 13.16 -5.09
C ASP A 289 7.66 12.50 -4.68
N TYR A 290 8.25 13.00 -3.61
CA TYR A 290 9.37 12.38 -2.90
C TYR A 290 8.94 12.04 -1.48
N ALA A 291 9.39 10.90 -0.97
CA ALA A 291 9.21 10.53 0.42
C ALA A 291 10.45 9.87 1.02
N TYR A 292 10.64 10.14 2.30
CA TYR A 292 11.58 9.48 3.19
C TYR A 292 10.79 8.74 4.26
N SER A 293 11.07 7.45 4.44
CA SER A 293 10.53 6.64 5.53
C SER A 293 11.68 6.17 6.43
N SER A 294 11.57 6.41 7.73
CA SER A 294 12.58 6.02 8.71
C SER A 294 12.37 4.57 9.18
N PHE A 295 13.42 3.76 9.06
CA PHE A 295 13.49 2.37 9.50
C PHE A 295 14.45 2.21 10.70
N ALA A 296 14.57 3.26 11.52
CA ALA A 296 15.43 3.29 12.70
C ALA A 296 16.89 2.95 12.35
N ALA A 297 17.49 1.98 13.04
CA ALA A 297 18.89 1.58 12.88
C ALA A 297 19.21 1.05 11.46
N LEU A 298 18.20 0.58 10.73
CA LEU A 298 18.35 0.09 9.34
C LEU A 298 18.52 1.22 8.32
N GLY A 299 18.41 2.49 8.75
CA GLY A 299 18.48 3.66 7.90
C GLY A 299 17.11 4.11 7.41
N GLY A 300 17.02 4.53 6.15
CA GLY A 300 15.80 5.08 5.59
C GLY A 300 15.57 4.72 4.15
N VAL A 301 14.29 4.66 3.78
CA VAL A 301 13.83 4.32 2.43
C VAL A 301 13.43 5.59 1.71
N HIS A 302 13.94 5.72 0.48
CA HIS A 302 13.66 6.86 -0.39
C HIS A 302 12.74 6.43 -1.52
N ARG A 303 11.65 7.16 -1.73
CA ARG A 303 10.68 6.88 -2.81
C ARG A 303 10.46 8.11 -3.67
N PHE A 304 10.42 7.90 -4.98
CA PHE A 304 10.11 8.90 -5.99
C PHE A 304 8.93 8.41 -6.81
N THR A 305 7.85 9.18 -6.84
CA THR A 305 6.66 8.87 -7.64
C THR A 305 6.41 9.98 -8.65
N PHE A 306 6.26 9.58 -9.91
CA PHE A 306 5.80 10.42 -11.01
C PHE A 306 4.39 9.96 -11.37
N SER A 307 3.42 10.86 -11.38
CA SER A 307 2.07 10.51 -11.82
C SER A 307 1.39 11.66 -12.54
N GLY A 308 0.31 11.36 -13.25
CA GLY A 308 -0.47 12.40 -13.88
C GLY A 308 -1.54 11.91 -14.84
N LEU A 309 -2.36 12.87 -15.26
CA LEU A 309 -3.43 12.67 -16.22
C LEU A 309 -2.90 12.77 -17.64
N LEU A 310 -3.30 11.82 -18.48
CA LEU A 310 -3.01 11.83 -19.92
C LEU A 310 -4.04 12.68 -20.67
N LYS A 311 -3.70 13.02 -21.92
CA LYS A 311 -4.61 13.70 -22.84
C LYS A 311 -5.53 12.72 -23.55
#